data_AF-A0A6I2QXN1-F1
#
_entry.id   AF-A0A6I2QXN1-F1
#
_cell.length_a   1.000
_cell.length_b   1.000
_cell.length_c   1.000
_cell.angle_alpha   90.00
_cell.angle_beta   90.00
_cell.angle_gamma   90.00
#
_symmetry.space_group_name_H-M   'P 1'
#
loop_
_entity.id
_entity.type
_entity.pdbx_description
1 polymer ?
#
loop_
_entity_poly.entity_id
_entity_poly.type
_entity_poly.pdbx_seq_one_letter_code
_entity_poly.pdbx_strand_id
1 'polypeptide(L)' 'MKEKVENLGWFSRMEELVEALEDLGLEVLEANREYVVVGYEEDEEDVQLILHIGGTENTIIIASVDVERI' A
#
# COMPACT_ATOMS: atom_id res chain seq x y z
N MET A 1 -5.45 1.52 10.06
CA MET A 1 -4.39 1.64 9.02
C MET A 1 -4.90 2.07 7.65
N LYS A 2 -5.95 1.43 7.11
CA LYS A 2 -6.53 1.70 5.78
C LYS A 2 -6.66 3.20 5.41
N GLU A 3 -7.29 3.99 6.26
CA GLU A 3 -7.54 5.42 5.97
C GLU A 3 -6.24 6.24 5.78
N LYS A 4 -5.15 5.88 6.48
CA LYS A 4 -3.84 6.54 6.30
C LYS A 4 -3.28 6.26 4.90
N VAL A 5 -3.37 5.00 4.48
CA VAL A 5 -2.89 4.53 3.18
C VAL A 5 -3.70 5.16 2.05
N GLU A 6 -5.02 5.25 2.17
CA GLU A 6 -5.89 5.92 1.20
C GLU A 6 -5.58 7.43 1.05
N ASN A 7 -4.96 8.05 2.06
CA ASN A 7 -4.59 9.47 2.06
C ASN A 7 -3.12 9.75 1.71
N LEU A 8 -2.34 8.74 1.30
CA LEU A 8 -0.93 8.90 0.93
C LEU A 8 -0.71 9.78 -0.32
N GLY A 9 -1.75 10.01 -1.13
CA GLY A 9 -1.71 10.91 -2.27
C GLY A 9 -1.22 10.25 -3.56
N TRP A 10 -0.27 10.88 -4.24
CA TRP A 10 0.27 10.40 -5.51
C TRP A 10 1.79 10.33 -5.45
N PHE A 11 2.34 9.39 -6.22
CA PHE A 11 3.77 9.09 -6.28
C PHE A 11 4.23 9.15 -7.74
N SER A 12 5.50 9.48 -7.98
CA SER A 12 6.04 9.49 -9.34
C SER A 12 6.58 8.11 -9.72
N ARG A 13 7.01 7.32 -8.72
CA ARG A 13 7.64 6.00 -8.87
C ARG A 13 7.19 5.01 -7.81
N MET A 14 7.33 3.72 -8.12
CA MET A 14 7.00 2.64 -7.20
C MET A 14 7.88 2.65 -5.95
N GLU A 15 9.15 3.02 -6.12
CA GLU A 15 10.11 3.16 -5.01
C GLU A 15 9.59 4.15 -3.96
N GLU A 16 9.10 5.32 -4.38
CA GLU A 16 8.54 6.32 -3.45
C GLU A 16 7.30 5.81 -2.70
N LEU A 17 6.44 5.04 -3.39
CA LEU A 17 5.28 4.42 -2.75
C LEU A 17 5.72 3.39 -1.69
N VAL A 18 6.67 2.52 -2.04
CA VAL A 18 7.20 1.50 -1.12
C VAL A 18 7.84 2.15 0.11
N GLU A 19 8.69 3.16 -0.08
CA GLU A 19 9.31 3.90 1.03
C GLU A 19 8.26 4.54 1.94
N ALA A 20 7.19 5.10 1.38
CA ALA A 20 6.10 5.69 2.17
C ALA A 20 5.30 4.63 2.96
N LEU A 21 5.14 3.42 2.44
CA LEU A 21 4.48 2.32 3.14
C LEU A 21 5.35 1.79 4.28
N GLU A 22 6.65 1.66 4.06
CA GLU A 22 7.61 1.27 5.11
C GLU A 22 7.71 2.32 6.22
N ASP A 23 7.68 3.62 5.90
CA ASP A 23 7.67 4.70 6.90
C ASP A 23 6.40 4.70 7.76
N LEU A 24 5.28 4.20 7.22
CA LEU A 24 4.05 3.95 7.98
C LEU A 24 4.12 2.72 8.90
N GLY A 25 5.20 1.95 8.84
CA GLY A 25 5.38 0.70 9.59
C GLY A 25 4.73 -0.51 8.94
N LEU A 26 4.53 -0.48 7.62
CA LEU A 26 3.97 -1.59 6.85
C LEU A 26 5.12 -2.38 6.19
N GLU A 27 5.03 -3.70 6.22
CA GLU A 27 5.96 -4.58 5.52
C GLU A 27 5.45 -4.84 4.10
N VAL A 28 6.24 -4.50 3.07
CA VAL A 28 5.86 -4.77 1.68
C VAL A 28 6.12 -6.23 1.33
N LEU A 29 5.05 -6.98 1.10
CA LEU A 29 5.08 -8.42 0.78
C LEU A 29 5.18 -8.65 -0.73
N GLU A 30 4.44 -7.86 -1.52
CA GLU A 30 4.47 -7.93 -2.98
C GLU A 30 4.24 -6.54 -3.58
N ALA A 31 4.95 -6.19 -4.64
CA ALA A 31 4.74 -4.94 -5.36
C ALA A 31 4.83 -5.17 -6.86
N ASN A 32 3.79 -4.80 -7.60
CA ASN A 32 3.75 -4.87 -9.05
C ASN A 32 3.08 -3.61 -9.65
N ARG A 33 2.76 -3.62 -10.95
CA ARG A 33 2.19 -2.44 -11.64
C ARG A 33 0.68 -2.29 -11.47
N GLU A 34 0.01 -3.29 -10.91
CA GLU A 34 -1.44 -3.37 -10.75
C GLU A 34 -1.86 -3.30 -9.28
N TYR A 35 -1.06 -3.87 -8.37
CA TYR A 35 -1.30 -3.82 -6.93
C TYR A 35 -0.01 -3.91 -6.10
N VAL A 36 -0.09 -3.46 -4.85
CA VAL A 36 0.91 -3.66 -3.79
C VAL A 36 0.23 -4.37 -2.62
N VAL A 37 0.86 -5.40 -2.08
CA VAL A 37 0.42 -6.09 -0.87
C VAL A 37 1.36 -5.72 0.26
N VAL A 38 0.78 -5.25 1.37
CA VAL A 38 1.53 -4.94 2.59
C VAL A 38 0.92 -5.62 3.80
N GLY A 39 1.76 -6.03 4.74
CA GLY A 39 1.38 -6.64 6.01
C GLY A 39 1.69 -5.74 7.19
N TYR A 40 0.90 -5.85 8.25
CA TYR A 40 1.21 -5.28 9.57
C TYR A 40 0.50 -6.10 10.67
N GLU A 41 1.10 -6.13 11.84
CA GLU A 41 0.51 -6.75 13.03
C GLU A 41 -0.37 -5.72 13.77
N GLU A 42 -1.63 -6.06 14.02
CA GLU A 42 -2.57 -5.26 14.81
C GLU A 42 -3.26 -6.18 15.82
N ASP A 43 -3.14 -5.88 17.13
CA ASP A 43 -3.79 -6.64 18.21
C ASP A 43 -3.52 -8.17 18.19
N GLU A 44 -2.27 -8.58 17.93
CA GLU A 44 -1.84 -10.00 17.79
C GLU A 44 -2.46 -10.74 16.57
N GLU A 45 -3.13 -10.02 15.67
CA GLU A 45 -3.63 -10.53 14.39
C GLU A 45 -2.74 -10.02 13.23
N ASP A 46 -2.44 -10.91 12.29
CA ASP A 46 -1.78 -10.56 11.05
C ASP A 46 -2.81 -9.90 10.11
N VAL A 47 -2.56 -8.65 9.72
CA VAL A 47 -3.42 -7.91 8.80
C VAL A 47 -2.70 -7.60 7.51
N GLN A 48 -3.34 -7.93 6.39
CA GLN A 48 -2.86 -7.63 5.05
C GLN A 48 -3.72 -6.55 4.38
N LEU A 49 -3.06 -5.65 3.66
CA LEU A 49 -3.70 -4.65 2.83
C LEU A 49 -3.29 -4.87 1.38
N ILE A 50 -4.27 -4.92 0.50
CA ILE A 50 -4.08 -4.99 -0.95
C ILE A 50 -4.40 -3.59 -1.49
N LEU A 51 -3.35 -2.86 -1.88
CA LEU A 51 -3.44 -1.56 -2.50
C LEU A 51 -3.54 -1.73 -4.01
N HIS A 52 -4.70 -1.46 -4.57
CA HIS A 52 -4.86 -1.37 -6.02
C HIS A 52 -4.26 -0.07 -6.52
N ILE A 53 -3.30 -0.16 -7.43
CA ILE A 53 -2.59 0.99 -7.96
C ILE A 53 -3.13 1.36 -9.33
N GLY A 54 -3.26 2.67 -9.56
CA GLY A 54 -3.67 3.25 -10.83
C GLY A 54 -2.82 4.45 -11.19
N GLY A 55 -3.26 5.19 -12.20
CA GLY A 55 -2.63 6.42 -12.65
C GLY A 55 -2.13 6.32 -14.08
N THR A 56 -0.99 6.96 -14.37
CA THR A 56 -0.40 7.06 -15.71
C THR A 56 1.06 6.61 -15.68
N GLU A 57 1.76 6.66 -16.81
CA GLU A 57 3.18 6.31 -16.89
C GLU A 57 4.08 7.11 -15.93
N ASN A 58 3.64 8.28 -15.48
CA ASN A 58 4.41 9.18 -14.60
C ASN A 58 3.73 9.44 -13.25
N THR A 59 2.64 8.73 -12.95
CA THR A 59 1.89 8.97 -11.71
C THR A 59 1.28 7.68 -11.22
N ILE A 60 1.54 7.37 -9.97
CA ILE A 60 1.02 6.21 -9.25
C ILE A 60 0.09 6.75 -8.17
N ILE A 61 -1.14 6.28 -8.17
CA ILE A 61 -2.14 6.60 -7.14
C ILE A 61 -2.69 5.30 -6.54
N ILE A 62 -3.04 5.34 -5.27
CA ILE A 62 -3.78 4.25 -4.64
C ILE A 62 -5.25 4.44 -4.99
N ALA A 63 -5.77 3.56 -5.85
CA ALA A 63 -7.13 3.63 -6.36
C ALA A 63 -8.14 3.00 -5.39
N SER A 64 -7.75 1.94 -4.69
CA SER A 64 -8.55 1.28 -3.66
C SER A 64 -7.67 0.48 -2.72
N VAL A 65 -8.16 0.26 -1.50
CA VAL A 65 -7.49 -0.55 -0.48
C VAL A 65 -8.45 -1.59 0.06
N ASP A 66 -8.12 -2.84 -0.18
CA ASP A 66 -8.79 -4.01 0.39
C ASP A 66 -8.02 -4.48 1.62
N VAL A 67 -8.76 -4.95 2.64
CA VAL A 67 -8.20 -5.40 3.92
C VAL A 67 -8.53 -6.88 4.06
N GLU A 68 -7.50 -7.69 4.22
CA GLU A 68 -7.63 -9.12 4.50
C GLU A 68 -7.04 -9.40 5.89
N ARG A 69 -7.79 -10.13 6.72
CA ARG A 69 -7.35 -10.56 8.06
C ARG A 69 -7.14 -12.06 8.00
N ILE A 70 -5.98 -12.53 8.45
CA ILE A 70 -5.56 -13.94 8.39
C ILE A 70 -5.48 -14.57 9.76
#